data_AF-E5Y4S9-F1
#
_entry.id   AF-E5Y4S9-F1
#
_cell.length_a   1.000
_cell.length_b   1.000
_cell.length_c   1.000
_cell.angle_alpha   90.00
_cell.angle_beta   90.00
_cell.angle_gamma   90.00
#
_symmetry.space_group_name_H-M   'P 1'
#
loop_
_entity.id
_entity.type
_entity.pdbx_description
1 polymer ?
#
loop_
_entity_poly.entity_id
_entity_poly.type
_entity_poly.pdbx_seq_one_letter_code
_entity_poly.pdbx_strand_id
1 'polypeptide(L)'
;MILARLIRVCASALLCAGVSLFPGNASADGAGTVVDGRAILKMSKGSNLCALTFDDGPSSHTERLMEILRERGIHATFFVVGKQVKYHPELIVRLQQEGHEIGNHTYSHKSLRHLSVDAQRSEILSVQELLRKLGVHSRYIRPPYGNFDANTVAIAKAEGADIMLWSIDSMDWSKRASIENMKTLISGQKLRGVFLFHDTHEQTIEALPEILDRLIADGCQFVTVSEYLAALRQDALPEGVNVASPAIQENPHQPVPPQGTQAEREAPQQLFQPGDVHEVRQPMAPRPKAAETPGAEQMAGHSTNMNDAEPAALRTSML
;
A
#
# COMPACT_ATOMS: atom_id res chain seq x y z
N MET A 1 -10.53 33.88 75.48
CA MET A 1 -11.42 34.89 74.86
C MET A 1 -10.65 35.50 73.69
N ILE A 2 -11.05 35.21 72.44
CA ILE A 2 -11.84 36.11 71.57
C ILE A 2 -11.06 37.37 71.16
N LEU A 3 -10.39 37.29 70.00
CA LEU A 3 -10.23 38.30 68.92
C LEU A 3 -9.21 37.72 67.93
N ALA A 4 -9.20 37.98 66.62
CA ALA A 4 -10.21 38.20 65.61
C ALA A 4 -9.43 38.24 64.27
N ARG A 5 -9.95 37.52 63.27
CA ARG A 5 -9.80 37.73 61.82
C ARG A 5 -8.79 38.80 61.32
N LEU A 6 -7.98 38.41 60.34
CA LEU A 6 -7.96 39.15 59.06
C LEU A 6 -7.59 38.23 57.89
N ILE A 7 -8.45 38.21 56.86
CA ILE A 7 -8.26 37.43 55.64
C ILE A 7 -7.65 38.34 54.58
N ARG A 8 -6.61 37.87 53.88
CA ARG A 8 -6.17 38.44 52.61
C ARG A 8 -5.94 37.33 51.58
N VAL A 9 -6.97 37.07 50.79
CA VAL A 9 -6.83 36.35 49.52
C VAL A 9 -6.22 37.32 48.51
N CYS A 10 -5.05 36.98 47.96
CA CYS A 10 -4.52 37.65 46.77
C CYS A 10 -4.63 36.66 45.61
N ALA A 11 -5.65 36.83 44.77
CA ALA A 11 -5.81 36.04 43.56
C ALA A 11 -4.96 36.64 42.44
N SER A 12 -3.86 35.97 42.10
CA SER A 12 -3.02 36.31 40.94
C SER A 12 -3.30 35.30 39.82
N ALA A 13 -4.23 35.65 38.92
CA ALA A 13 -4.49 34.85 37.74
C ALA A 13 -3.33 35.00 36.74
N LEU A 14 -2.59 33.92 36.48
CA LEU A 14 -1.68 33.84 35.34
C LEU A 14 -2.45 33.30 34.12
N LEU A 15 -2.38 34.02 33.01
CA LEU A 15 -2.88 33.57 31.72
C LEU A 15 -1.97 32.44 31.20
N CYS A 16 -2.49 31.22 31.13
CA CYS A 16 -1.90 30.17 30.31
C CYS A 16 -2.15 30.48 28.83
N ALA A 17 -1.30 31.32 28.24
CA ALA A 17 -1.26 31.54 26.80
C ALA A 17 -0.72 30.27 26.11
N GLY A 18 -1.64 29.36 25.77
CA GLY A 18 -1.31 28.10 25.09
C GLY A 18 -0.84 28.34 23.66
N VAL A 19 0.47 28.52 23.47
CA VAL A 19 1.10 28.55 22.15
C VAL A 19 1.20 27.13 21.63
N SER A 20 0.15 26.67 20.94
CA SER A 20 0.11 25.37 20.26
C SER A 20 1.09 25.37 19.08
N LEU A 21 2.36 25.03 19.35
CA LEU A 21 3.40 24.81 18.35
C LEU A 21 3.13 23.52 17.56
N PHE A 22 2.13 23.55 16.69
CA PHE A 22 2.07 22.64 15.55
C PHE A 22 3.14 23.09 14.53
N PRO A 23 4.15 22.25 14.20
CA PRO A 23 5.04 22.54 13.08
C PRO A 23 4.27 22.38 11.77
N GLY A 24 3.65 23.46 11.31
CA GLY A 24 2.87 23.48 10.06
C GLY A 24 3.76 23.30 8.83
N ASN A 25 3.27 22.51 7.88
CA ASN A 25 3.76 22.35 6.51
C ASN A 25 5.26 22.11 6.33
N ALA A 26 5.65 20.83 6.22
CA ALA A 26 6.73 20.49 5.28
C ALA A 26 6.34 21.01 3.88
N SER A 27 7.25 21.72 3.20
CA SER A 27 6.85 22.49 2.01
C SER A 27 6.39 21.60 0.84
N ALA A 28 5.34 22.03 0.15
CA ALA A 28 4.70 21.28 -0.93
C ALA A 28 5.47 21.33 -2.27
N ASP A 29 6.65 21.95 -2.30
CA ASP A 29 7.46 22.25 -3.50
C ASP A 29 7.97 20.99 -4.25
N GLY A 30 7.79 19.80 -3.69
CA GLY A 30 8.19 18.52 -4.30
C GLY A 30 7.04 17.58 -4.69
N ALA A 31 5.78 17.88 -4.34
CA ALA A 31 4.66 16.96 -4.54
C ALA A 31 4.05 17.04 -5.96
N GLY A 32 3.36 15.96 -6.36
CA GLY A 32 2.73 15.83 -7.68
C GLY A 32 3.69 15.43 -8.79
N THR A 33 4.81 14.78 -8.46
CA THR A 33 5.71 14.18 -9.44
C THR A 33 5.18 12.83 -9.91
N VAL A 34 5.67 12.36 -11.06
CA VAL A 34 5.42 11.00 -11.56
C VAL A 34 6.74 10.24 -11.48
N VAL A 35 6.77 9.20 -10.66
CA VAL A 35 7.93 8.33 -10.44
C VAL A 35 7.73 7.03 -11.23
N ASP A 36 8.24 7.01 -12.46
CA ASP A 36 8.16 5.88 -13.38
C ASP A 36 9.40 4.97 -13.35
N GLY A 37 9.32 3.81 -14.01
CA GLY A 37 10.45 2.88 -14.14
C GLY A 37 11.73 3.50 -14.73
N ARG A 38 11.62 4.57 -15.53
CA ARG A 38 12.78 5.29 -16.08
C ARG A 38 13.41 6.26 -15.09
N ALA A 39 12.64 6.83 -14.17
CA ALA A 39 13.14 7.62 -13.05
C ALA A 39 13.80 6.71 -12.01
N ILE A 40 13.13 5.62 -11.65
CA ILE A 40 13.57 4.61 -10.66
C ILE A 40 14.93 4.01 -11.04
N LEU A 41 15.08 3.52 -12.29
CA LEU A 41 16.29 2.81 -12.73
C LEU A 41 17.53 3.69 -12.94
N LYS A 42 17.53 4.97 -12.50
CA LYS A 42 18.68 5.88 -12.59
C LYS A 42 19.74 5.72 -11.50
N MET A 43 19.48 4.94 -10.44
CA MET A 43 20.47 4.74 -9.36
C MET A 43 21.85 4.29 -9.87
N SER A 44 22.90 4.76 -9.20
CA SER A 44 24.32 4.54 -9.55
C SER A 44 24.69 3.06 -9.57
N LYS A 45 25.68 2.66 -10.39
CA LYS A 45 26.15 1.26 -10.50
C LYS A 45 26.93 0.77 -9.25
N GLY A 46 26.28 0.78 -8.09
CA GLY A 46 26.74 0.17 -6.84
C GLY A 46 25.60 -0.14 -5.86
N SER A 47 24.49 0.60 -5.91
CA SER A 47 23.32 0.41 -5.03
C SER A 47 22.58 -0.92 -5.25
N ASN A 48 22.36 -1.69 -4.19
CA ASN A 48 21.52 -2.91 -4.23
C ASN A 48 20.14 -2.71 -3.55
N LEU A 49 19.59 -1.50 -3.58
CA LEU A 49 18.33 -1.19 -2.88
C LEU A 49 17.10 -1.72 -3.63
N CYS A 50 16.35 -2.62 -3.00
CA CYS A 50 15.12 -3.20 -3.54
C CYS A 50 13.91 -2.70 -2.75
N ALA A 51 13.04 -1.89 -3.37
CA ALA A 51 11.76 -1.54 -2.78
C ALA A 51 10.70 -2.58 -3.18
N LEU A 52 10.34 -3.45 -2.25
CA LEU A 52 9.20 -4.37 -2.42
C LEU A 52 7.90 -3.60 -2.26
N THR A 53 6.97 -3.81 -3.19
CA THR A 53 5.66 -3.16 -3.14
C THR A 53 4.54 -4.13 -3.47
N PHE A 54 3.46 -4.04 -2.69
CA PHE A 54 2.31 -4.95 -2.73
C PHE A 54 1.03 -4.17 -3.00
N ASP A 55 0.34 -4.49 -4.08
CA ASP A 55 -0.91 -3.83 -4.52
C ASP A 55 -2.15 -4.66 -4.14
N ASP A 56 -3.34 -4.06 -4.37
CA ASP A 56 -4.70 -4.58 -4.16
C ASP A 56 -5.16 -4.91 -2.71
N GLY A 57 -4.26 -4.93 -1.73
CA GLY A 57 -4.56 -5.29 -0.35
C GLY A 57 -5.33 -4.25 0.50
N PRO A 58 -5.64 -4.57 1.78
CA PRO A 58 -5.42 -5.87 2.41
C PRO A 58 -6.33 -6.98 1.87
N SER A 59 -5.95 -8.22 2.13
CA SER A 59 -6.58 -9.46 1.67
C SER A 59 -6.57 -10.51 2.79
N SER A 60 -7.17 -11.67 2.53
CA SER A 60 -7.05 -12.86 3.38
C SER A 60 -5.63 -13.40 3.53
N HIS A 61 -4.65 -12.93 2.74
CA HIS A 61 -3.26 -13.36 2.79
C HIS A 61 -2.29 -12.31 3.36
N THR A 62 -2.69 -11.04 3.53
CA THR A 62 -1.80 -9.96 4.00
C THR A 62 -1.12 -10.30 5.31
N GLU A 63 -1.83 -10.93 6.26
CA GLU A 63 -1.23 -11.36 7.53
C GLU A 63 -0.13 -12.43 7.36
N ARG A 64 -0.30 -13.38 6.42
CA ARG A 64 0.76 -14.36 6.13
C ARG A 64 1.93 -13.73 5.37
N LEU A 65 1.67 -12.74 4.52
CA LEU A 65 2.71 -11.94 3.88
C LEU A 65 3.54 -11.17 4.92
N MET A 66 2.89 -10.46 5.85
CA MET A 66 3.55 -9.76 6.95
C MET A 66 4.44 -10.71 7.76
N GLU A 67 3.96 -11.92 8.09
CA GLU A 67 4.78 -12.92 8.76
C GLU A 67 6.03 -13.32 7.93
N ILE A 68 5.91 -13.55 6.62
CA ILE A 68 7.04 -13.90 5.74
C ILE A 68 8.09 -12.76 5.66
N LEU A 69 7.65 -11.50 5.70
CA LEU A 69 8.52 -10.32 5.74
C LEU A 69 9.17 -10.16 7.12
N ARG A 70 8.41 -10.36 8.20
CA ARG A 70 8.83 -10.28 9.61
C ARG A 70 9.84 -11.35 9.98
N GLU A 71 9.67 -12.58 9.48
CA GLU A 71 10.65 -13.69 9.53
C GLU A 71 12.05 -13.26 9.02
N ARG A 72 12.10 -12.29 8.10
CA ARG A 72 13.30 -11.85 7.37
C ARG A 72 13.78 -10.43 7.74
N GLY A 73 13.07 -9.73 8.63
CA GLY A 73 13.37 -8.34 8.99
C GLY A 73 13.17 -7.34 7.84
N ILE A 74 12.24 -7.62 6.93
CA ILE A 74 11.99 -6.83 5.72
C ILE A 74 10.85 -5.83 5.94
N HIS A 75 11.08 -4.56 5.57
CA HIS A 75 10.01 -3.57 5.40
C HIS A 75 9.68 -3.41 3.90
N ALA A 76 8.40 -3.14 3.60
CA ALA A 76 7.88 -2.98 2.24
C ALA A 76 6.83 -1.85 2.18
N THR A 77 6.39 -1.47 0.97
CA THR A 77 5.32 -0.46 0.79
C THR A 77 4.04 -1.10 0.22
N PHE A 78 2.95 -1.04 0.98
CA PHE A 78 1.65 -1.62 0.62
C PHE A 78 0.73 -0.56 0.02
N PHE A 79 0.34 -0.69 -1.25
CA PHE A 79 -0.62 0.19 -1.91
C PHE A 79 -2.03 -0.37 -1.73
N VAL A 80 -2.78 0.21 -0.79
CA VAL A 80 -4.03 -0.39 -0.32
C VAL A 80 -5.28 0.19 -0.98
N VAL A 81 -6.25 -0.69 -1.23
CA VAL A 81 -7.55 -0.35 -1.86
C VAL A 81 -8.56 0.04 -0.78
N GLY A 82 -9.18 1.21 -0.93
CA GLY A 82 -10.01 1.82 0.11
C GLY A 82 -11.26 1.03 0.55
N LYS A 83 -11.79 0.14 -0.30
CA LYS A 83 -12.78 -0.87 0.11
C LYS A 83 -12.20 -1.84 1.13
N GLN A 84 -11.02 -2.39 0.88
CA GLN A 84 -10.39 -3.40 1.73
C GLN A 84 -9.98 -2.80 3.08
N VAL A 85 -9.48 -1.56 3.10
CA VAL A 85 -9.19 -0.80 4.33
C VAL A 85 -10.43 -0.65 5.24
N LYS A 86 -11.66 -0.67 4.69
CA LYS A 86 -12.89 -0.64 5.50
C LYS A 86 -13.30 -2.00 6.08
N TYR A 87 -12.83 -3.10 5.48
CA TYR A 87 -13.03 -4.45 6.01
C TYR A 87 -11.91 -4.86 6.97
N HIS A 88 -10.70 -4.30 6.77
CA HIS A 88 -9.47 -4.64 7.50
C HIS A 88 -8.70 -3.42 8.05
N PRO A 89 -9.33 -2.50 8.79
CA PRO A 89 -8.63 -1.35 9.38
C PRO A 89 -7.55 -1.77 10.39
N GLU A 90 -7.70 -2.92 11.05
CA GLU A 90 -6.73 -3.50 11.97
C GLU A 90 -5.41 -3.87 11.28
N LEU A 91 -5.47 -4.37 10.04
CA LEU A 91 -4.26 -4.69 9.28
C LEU A 91 -3.50 -3.42 8.88
N ILE A 92 -4.18 -2.32 8.58
CA ILE A 92 -3.51 -1.03 8.29
C ILE A 92 -2.74 -0.50 9.50
N VAL A 93 -3.33 -0.61 10.71
CA VAL A 93 -2.64 -0.23 11.95
C VAL A 93 -1.44 -1.15 12.22
N ARG A 94 -1.57 -2.46 11.98
CA ARG A 94 -0.45 -3.39 12.15
C ARG A 94 0.66 -3.21 11.12
N LEU A 95 0.35 -3.00 9.84
CA LEU A 95 1.35 -2.67 8.80
C LEU A 95 2.23 -1.50 9.24
N GLN A 96 1.62 -0.43 9.79
CA GLN A 96 2.36 0.73 10.31
C GLN A 96 3.20 0.39 11.56
N GLN A 97 2.69 -0.46 12.46
CA GLN A 97 3.41 -0.90 13.67
C GLN A 97 4.58 -1.85 13.36
N GLU A 98 4.46 -2.67 12.31
CA GLU A 98 5.46 -3.61 11.82
C GLU A 98 6.44 -2.94 10.82
N GLY A 99 6.46 -1.60 10.78
CA GLY A 99 7.46 -0.79 10.07
C GLY A 99 7.23 -0.62 8.56
N HIS A 100 6.10 -1.06 8.04
CA HIS A 100 5.78 -0.99 6.60
C HIS A 100 5.21 0.38 6.21
N GLU A 101 5.51 0.82 4.99
CA GLU A 101 4.94 2.05 4.42
C GLU A 101 3.60 1.74 3.73
N ILE A 102 2.68 2.71 3.71
CA ILE A 102 1.33 2.52 3.19
C ILE A 102 0.98 3.59 2.14
N GLY A 103 0.83 3.11 0.90
CA GLY A 103 0.41 3.83 -0.29
C GLY A 103 -1.10 3.75 -0.55
N ASN A 104 -1.60 4.58 -1.45
CA ASN A 104 -3.01 4.65 -1.85
C ASN A 104 -3.23 4.01 -3.23
N HIS A 105 -4.08 2.97 -3.32
CA HIS A 105 -4.43 2.28 -4.57
C HIS A 105 -5.88 2.53 -5.05
N THR A 106 -6.42 3.70 -4.69
CA THR A 106 -7.81 4.14 -4.94
C THR A 106 -8.87 3.37 -4.16
N TYR A 107 -10.09 3.92 -4.11
CA TYR A 107 -11.17 3.36 -3.32
C TYR A 107 -11.68 2.03 -3.85
N SER A 108 -11.80 1.88 -5.18
CA SER A 108 -12.45 0.73 -5.79
C SER A 108 -11.69 0.05 -6.94
N HIS A 109 -10.37 0.32 -7.04
CA HIS A 109 -9.46 -0.25 -8.05
C HIS A 109 -9.94 -0.05 -9.50
N LYS A 110 -10.29 1.20 -9.84
CA LYS A 110 -10.69 1.60 -11.20
C LYS A 110 -9.56 2.34 -11.91
N SER A 111 -9.36 2.02 -13.19
CA SER A 111 -8.49 2.79 -14.10
C SER A 111 -8.90 4.27 -14.10
N LEU A 112 -8.10 5.13 -13.45
CA LEU A 112 -8.43 6.54 -13.22
C LEU A 112 -8.57 7.31 -14.53
N ARG A 113 -7.76 6.97 -15.53
CA ARG A 113 -7.80 7.49 -16.90
C ARG A 113 -9.14 7.28 -17.64
N HIS A 114 -10.04 6.43 -17.12
CA HIS A 114 -11.37 6.20 -17.68
C HIS A 114 -12.51 6.81 -16.83
N LEU A 115 -12.18 7.64 -15.85
CA LEU A 115 -13.11 8.34 -14.97
C LEU A 115 -13.11 9.85 -15.24
N SER A 116 -14.25 10.49 -14.97
CA SER A 116 -14.32 11.96 -14.89
C SER A 116 -13.47 12.49 -13.74
N VAL A 117 -13.06 13.76 -13.80
CA VAL A 117 -12.15 14.37 -12.81
C VAL A 117 -12.69 14.27 -11.38
N ASP A 118 -13.99 14.47 -11.17
CA ASP A 118 -14.61 14.32 -9.84
C ASP A 118 -14.68 12.86 -9.37
N ALA A 119 -14.80 11.90 -10.28
CA ALA A 119 -14.71 10.49 -9.95
C ALA A 119 -13.26 10.07 -9.64
N GLN A 120 -12.26 10.56 -10.38
CA GLN A 120 -10.84 10.39 -10.02
C GLN A 120 -10.55 10.98 -8.63
N ARG A 121 -11.05 12.19 -8.36
CA ARG A 121 -10.93 12.86 -7.05
C ARG A 121 -11.58 12.03 -5.95
N SER A 122 -12.81 11.55 -6.14
CA SER A 122 -13.51 10.70 -5.17
C SER A 122 -12.75 9.40 -4.87
N GLU A 123 -12.25 8.72 -5.91
CA GLU A 123 -11.47 7.48 -5.78
C GLU A 123 -10.14 7.67 -5.03
N ILE A 124 -9.49 8.84 -5.12
CA ILE A 124 -8.23 9.15 -4.40
C ILE A 124 -8.50 9.67 -2.98
N LEU A 125 -9.29 10.75 -2.85
CA LEU A 125 -9.45 11.50 -1.59
C LEU A 125 -10.16 10.69 -0.51
N SER A 126 -11.10 9.82 -0.89
CA SER A 126 -11.77 8.95 0.09
C SER A 126 -10.81 7.94 0.74
N VAL A 127 -9.67 7.63 0.10
CA VAL A 127 -8.61 6.79 0.66
C VAL A 127 -7.59 7.62 1.44
N GLN A 128 -7.19 8.81 0.95
CA GLN A 128 -6.36 9.74 1.74
C GLN A 128 -7.03 10.06 3.08
N GLU A 129 -8.34 10.34 3.07
CA GLU A 129 -9.13 10.63 4.28
C GLU A 129 -9.26 9.41 5.21
N LEU A 130 -9.42 8.21 4.65
CA LEU A 130 -9.52 6.97 5.42
C LEU A 130 -8.19 6.58 6.08
N LEU A 131 -7.08 6.71 5.35
CA LEU A 131 -5.74 6.48 5.88
C LEU A 131 -5.36 7.54 6.92
N ARG A 132 -5.65 8.83 6.67
CA ARG A 132 -5.41 9.91 7.65
C ARG A 132 -6.17 9.69 8.97
N LYS A 133 -7.38 9.11 8.92
CA LYS A 133 -8.14 8.68 10.12
C LYS A 133 -7.51 7.51 10.89
N LEU A 134 -6.71 6.68 10.22
CA LEU A 134 -5.99 5.54 10.81
C LEU A 134 -4.54 5.90 11.23
N GLY A 135 -4.18 7.20 11.23
CA GLY A 135 -2.83 7.67 11.58
C GLY A 135 -1.80 7.56 10.44
N VAL A 136 -2.25 7.28 9.21
CA VAL A 136 -1.40 7.04 8.04
C VAL A 136 -1.46 8.23 7.09
N HIS A 137 -0.34 8.95 6.94
CA HIS A 137 -0.19 9.98 5.90
C HIS A 137 0.41 9.38 4.63
N SER A 138 -0.43 8.83 3.75
CA SER A 138 0.03 8.25 2.49
C SER A 138 0.63 9.31 1.57
N ARG A 139 1.92 9.15 1.25
CA ARG A 139 2.71 10.03 0.36
C ARG A 139 2.58 9.68 -1.12
N TYR A 140 2.08 8.48 -1.42
CA TYR A 140 2.17 7.87 -2.74
C TYR A 140 0.83 7.32 -3.18
N ILE A 141 0.38 7.72 -4.37
CA ILE A 141 -0.77 7.15 -5.05
C ILE A 141 -0.23 6.29 -6.19
N ARG A 142 -0.59 5.00 -6.21
CA ARG A 142 -0.34 4.12 -7.36
C ARG A 142 -1.64 3.97 -8.14
N PRO A 143 -1.75 4.50 -9.37
CA PRO A 143 -2.93 4.32 -10.19
C PRO A 143 -3.14 2.83 -10.54
N PRO A 144 -4.37 2.30 -10.39
CA PRO A 144 -4.76 0.98 -10.89
C PRO A 144 -4.27 0.73 -12.32
N TYR A 145 -3.63 -0.42 -12.55
CA TYR A 145 -3.03 -0.79 -13.83
C TYR A 145 -1.99 0.22 -14.39
N GLY A 146 -1.44 1.11 -13.56
CA GLY A 146 -0.60 2.22 -13.99
C GLY A 146 -1.32 3.28 -14.84
N ASN A 147 -2.66 3.29 -14.88
CA ASN A 147 -3.45 4.14 -15.78
C ASN A 147 -3.90 5.47 -15.13
N PHE A 148 -3.23 6.56 -15.49
CA PHE A 148 -3.51 7.92 -15.04
C PHE A 148 -3.55 8.93 -16.19
N ASP A 149 -3.97 10.16 -15.90
CA ASP A 149 -3.88 11.32 -16.79
C ASP A 149 -3.34 12.57 -16.06
N ALA A 150 -3.33 13.74 -16.72
CA ALA A 150 -2.87 14.99 -16.12
C ALA A 150 -3.77 15.50 -14.97
N ASN A 151 -5.05 15.15 -14.96
CA ASN A 151 -5.97 15.45 -13.85
C ASN A 151 -5.61 14.59 -12.63
N THR A 152 -5.29 13.31 -12.86
CA THR A 152 -4.83 12.40 -11.80
C THR A 152 -3.59 12.94 -11.11
N VAL A 153 -2.59 13.42 -11.87
CA VAL A 153 -1.37 14.05 -11.32
C VAL A 153 -1.70 15.34 -10.56
N ALA A 154 -2.59 16.18 -11.08
CA ALA A 154 -3.02 17.41 -10.40
C ALA A 154 -3.78 17.14 -9.09
N ILE A 155 -4.58 16.07 -9.02
CA ILE A 155 -5.27 15.63 -7.80
C ILE A 155 -4.26 15.10 -6.78
N ALA A 156 -3.31 14.24 -7.21
CA ALA A 156 -2.24 13.76 -6.33
C ALA A 156 -1.43 14.92 -5.74
N LYS A 157 -1.06 15.91 -6.57
CA LYS A 157 -0.38 17.13 -6.12
C LYS A 157 -1.15 17.90 -5.05
N ALA A 158 -2.47 18.03 -5.22
CA ALA A 158 -3.31 18.75 -4.27
C ALA A 158 -3.41 18.06 -2.90
N GLU A 159 -3.35 16.73 -2.86
CA GLU A 159 -3.26 15.93 -1.62
C GLU A 159 -1.82 15.78 -1.08
N GLY A 160 -0.84 16.51 -1.63
CA GLY A 160 0.56 16.45 -1.20
C GLY A 160 1.28 15.14 -1.52
N ALA A 161 0.77 14.37 -2.50
CA ALA A 161 1.25 13.05 -2.86
C ALA A 161 1.89 13.00 -4.27
N ASP A 162 2.75 12.00 -4.48
CA ASP A 162 3.35 11.68 -5.78
C ASP A 162 2.68 10.46 -6.43
N ILE A 163 2.72 10.39 -7.76
CA ILE A 163 2.29 9.20 -8.53
C ILE A 163 3.44 8.19 -8.57
N MET A 164 3.23 7.00 -8.00
CA MET A 164 4.29 6.00 -7.80
C MET A 164 4.02 4.72 -8.58
N LEU A 165 4.82 4.44 -9.60
CA LEU A 165 4.75 3.22 -10.39
C LEU A 165 5.78 2.17 -9.89
N TRP A 166 6.25 1.30 -10.79
CA TRP A 166 7.26 0.27 -10.54
C TRP A 166 8.31 0.26 -11.66
N SER A 167 9.41 -0.45 -11.44
CA SER A 167 10.43 -0.72 -12.46
C SER A 167 10.56 -2.20 -12.83
N ILE A 168 10.09 -3.09 -11.94
CA ILE A 168 10.11 -4.55 -12.07
C ILE A 168 8.70 -5.04 -11.76
N ASP A 169 8.12 -5.83 -12.67
CA ASP A 169 6.80 -6.43 -12.55
C ASP A 169 6.96 -7.93 -12.35
N SER A 170 6.42 -8.50 -11.28
CA SER A 170 6.49 -9.96 -11.05
C SER A 170 5.62 -10.76 -12.03
N MET A 171 4.68 -10.11 -12.72
CA MET A 171 3.67 -10.72 -13.58
C MET A 171 2.77 -11.73 -12.86
N ASP A 172 2.66 -11.64 -11.53
CA ASP A 172 1.91 -12.56 -10.67
C ASP A 172 0.39 -12.55 -10.92
N TRP A 173 -0.15 -11.38 -11.28
CA TRP A 173 -1.53 -11.15 -11.76
C TRP A 173 -1.86 -11.86 -13.10
N SER A 174 -0.88 -12.45 -13.77
CA SER A 174 -1.04 -13.06 -15.09
C SER A 174 -1.73 -14.43 -15.03
N LYS A 175 -2.59 -14.73 -16.01
CA LYS A 175 -3.11 -16.10 -16.24
C LYS A 175 -2.03 -17.13 -16.63
N ARG A 176 -0.77 -16.71 -16.73
CA ARG A 176 0.42 -17.55 -16.95
C ARG A 176 1.43 -17.47 -15.79
N ALA A 177 1.04 -16.85 -14.68
CA ALA A 177 1.83 -16.88 -13.46
C ALA A 177 2.00 -18.33 -12.98
N SER A 178 3.15 -18.57 -12.38
CA SER A 178 3.47 -19.78 -11.62
C SER A 178 4.65 -19.43 -10.72
N ILE A 179 4.81 -20.18 -9.62
CA ILE A 179 5.90 -20.00 -8.66
C ILE A 179 7.26 -19.95 -9.37
N GLU A 180 7.53 -20.91 -10.27
CA GLU A 180 8.77 -20.97 -11.05
C GLU A 180 8.93 -19.83 -12.08
N ASN A 181 7.84 -19.39 -12.72
CA ASN A 181 7.89 -18.25 -13.64
C ASN A 181 8.25 -16.96 -12.89
N MET A 182 7.65 -16.73 -11.72
CA MET A 182 7.95 -15.56 -10.88
C MET A 182 9.39 -15.62 -10.35
N LYS A 183 9.81 -16.75 -9.77
CA LYS A 183 11.19 -16.99 -9.31
C LYS A 183 12.21 -16.72 -10.42
N THR A 184 11.98 -17.25 -11.61
CA THR A 184 12.86 -17.08 -12.78
C THR A 184 12.91 -15.62 -13.24
N LEU A 185 11.75 -14.97 -13.35
CA LEU A 185 11.65 -13.57 -13.79
C LEU A 185 12.37 -12.64 -12.82
N ILE A 186 12.13 -12.77 -11.51
CA ILE A 186 12.71 -11.92 -10.48
C ILE A 186 14.22 -12.17 -10.32
N SER A 187 14.67 -13.43 -10.36
CA SER A 187 16.11 -13.78 -10.31
C SER A 187 16.90 -13.28 -11.53
N GLY A 188 16.23 -12.96 -12.64
CA GLY A 188 16.84 -12.36 -13.83
C GLY A 188 16.96 -10.83 -13.78
N GLN A 189 16.46 -10.16 -12.73
CA GLN A 189 16.48 -8.70 -12.62
C GLN A 189 17.78 -8.15 -12.05
N LYS A 190 17.94 -6.84 -12.16
CA LYS A 190 18.91 -6.10 -11.36
C LYS A 190 18.41 -6.05 -9.92
N LEU A 191 19.32 -6.15 -8.95
CA LEU A 191 19.06 -5.98 -7.51
C LEU A 191 18.77 -4.50 -7.15
N ARG A 192 17.95 -3.81 -7.93
CA ARG A 192 17.59 -2.41 -7.70
C ARG A 192 16.23 -2.06 -8.28
N GLY A 193 15.53 -1.17 -7.60
CA GLY A 193 14.31 -0.58 -8.11
C GLY A 193 13.09 -0.94 -7.27
N VAL A 194 11.93 -0.67 -7.85
CA VAL A 194 10.62 -0.89 -7.22
C VAL A 194 10.01 -2.13 -7.88
N PHE A 195 9.74 -3.14 -7.07
CA PHE A 195 9.22 -4.45 -7.45
C PHE A 195 7.72 -4.50 -7.17
N LEU A 196 6.89 -4.79 -8.17
CA LEU A 196 5.44 -4.96 -8.03
C LEU A 196 5.07 -6.44 -7.84
N PHE A 197 4.27 -6.68 -6.80
CA PHE A 197 3.56 -7.91 -6.47
C PHE A 197 2.14 -7.55 -5.98
N HIS A 198 1.25 -8.52 -5.86
CA HIS A 198 -0.11 -8.34 -5.32
C HIS A 198 -0.31 -9.27 -4.12
N ASP A 199 -0.85 -8.76 -3.00
CA ASP A 199 -1.09 -9.60 -1.81
C ASP A 199 -2.42 -10.39 -1.87
N THR A 200 -3.16 -10.25 -2.97
CA THR A 200 -4.42 -10.94 -3.24
C THR A 200 -4.25 -12.28 -3.97
N HIS A 201 -3.01 -12.76 -4.14
CA HIS A 201 -2.68 -13.94 -4.94
C HIS A 201 -1.90 -14.97 -4.14
N GLU A 202 -2.54 -16.08 -3.78
CA GLU A 202 -1.96 -17.19 -2.99
C GLU A 202 -0.60 -17.66 -3.55
N GLN A 203 -0.47 -17.81 -4.88
CA GLN A 203 0.77 -18.21 -5.53
C GLN A 203 1.94 -17.23 -5.31
N THR A 204 1.66 -15.94 -5.12
CA THR A 204 2.66 -14.93 -4.77
C THR A 204 3.19 -15.19 -3.36
N ILE A 205 2.29 -15.49 -2.43
CA ILE A 205 2.60 -15.82 -1.03
C ILE A 205 3.41 -17.12 -0.93
N GLU A 206 3.10 -18.12 -1.76
CA GLU A 206 3.85 -19.38 -1.87
C GLU A 206 5.25 -19.18 -2.47
N ALA A 207 5.39 -18.30 -3.48
CA ALA A 207 6.67 -18.03 -4.14
C ALA A 207 7.61 -17.12 -3.34
N LEU A 208 7.06 -16.21 -2.54
CA LEU A 208 7.84 -15.13 -1.89
C LEU A 208 8.97 -15.62 -0.98
N PRO A 209 8.81 -16.64 -0.10
CA PRO A 209 9.91 -17.09 0.76
C PRO A 209 11.21 -17.36 -0.01
N GLU A 210 11.15 -18.15 -1.09
CA GLU A 210 12.34 -18.48 -1.90
C GLU A 210 12.84 -17.30 -2.74
N ILE A 211 11.93 -16.45 -3.24
CA ILE A 211 12.29 -15.21 -3.96
C ILE A 211 13.07 -14.27 -3.04
N LEU A 212 12.59 -14.07 -1.80
CA LEU A 212 13.20 -13.20 -0.81
C LEU A 212 14.53 -13.78 -0.33
N ASP A 213 14.58 -15.06 0.03
CA ASP A 213 15.80 -15.74 0.47
C ASP A 213 16.88 -15.70 -0.62
N ARG A 214 16.50 -15.81 -1.90
CA ARG A 214 17.43 -15.66 -3.02
C ARG A 214 17.90 -14.21 -3.21
N LEU A 215 17.01 -13.22 -3.12
CA LEU A 215 17.39 -11.81 -3.20
C LEU A 215 18.34 -11.41 -2.05
N ILE A 216 18.10 -11.90 -0.82
CA ILE A 216 19.02 -11.74 0.32
C ILE A 216 20.40 -12.31 -0.04
N ALA A 217 20.46 -13.55 -0.55
CA ALA A 217 21.71 -14.23 -0.89
C ALA A 217 22.49 -13.53 -2.03
N ASP A 218 21.79 -12.95 -3.00
CA ASP A 218 22.38 -12.15 -4.08
C ASP A 218 22.84 -10.74 -3.61
N GLY A 219 22.50 -10.34 -2.38
CA GLY A 219 22.94 -9.10 -1.75
C GLY A 219 22.00 -7.90 -1.91
N CYS A 220 20.71 -8.15 -2.10
CA CYS A 220 19.65 -7.13 -2.08
C CYS A 220 19.48 -6.53 -0.67
N GLN A 221 19.31 -5.21 -0.60
CA GLN A 221 18.98 -4.47 0.62
C GLN A 221 17.54 -3.97 0.51
N PHE A 222 16.65 -4.51 1.36
CA PHE A 222 15.24 -4.14 1.32
C PHE A 222 14.96 -2.80 1.99
N VAL A 223 14.09 -2.01 1.36
CA VAL A 223 13.73 -0.65 1.76
C VAL A 223 12.28 -0.35 1.41
N THR A 224 11.67 0.64 2.05
CA THR A 224 10.41 1.25 1.60
C THR A 224 10.63 2.12 0.36
N VAL A 225 9.56 2.52 -0.32
CA VAL A 225 9.60 3.49 -1.43
C VAL A 225 10.13 4.84 -0.98
N SER A 226 9.73 5.35 0.20
CA SER A 226 10.28 6.60 0.74
C SER A 226 11.81 6.53 0.91
N GLU A 227 12.34 5.45 1.47
CA GLU A 227 13.79 5.25 1.67
C GLU A 227 14.53 5.09 0.34
N TYR A 228 13.98 4.31 -0.59
CA TYR A 228 14.51 4.15 -1.95
C TYR A 228 14.63 5.50 -2.69
N LEU A 229 13.57 6.34 -2.61
CA LEU A 229 13.55 7.65 -3.24
C LEU A 229 14.37 8.71 -2.50
N ALA A 230 14.67 8.52 -1.22
CA ALA A 230 15.65 9.33 -0.50
C ALA A 230 17.07 8.99 -0.95
N ALA A 231 17.42 7.70 -1.02
CA ALA A 231 18.72 7.24 -1.51
C ALA A 231 18.96 7.63 -2.98
N LEU A 232 17.98 7.45 -3.88
CA LEU A 232 18.07 7.88 -5.28
C LEU A 232 18.37 9.38 -5.43
N ARG A 233 17.92 10.24 -4.50
CA ARG A 233 18.24 11.68 -4.50
C ARG A 233 19.68 11.94 -4.05
N GLN A 234 20.20 11.15 -3.11
CA GLN A 234 21.59 11.23 -2.64
C GLN A 234 22.56 10.73 -3.73
N ASP A 235 22.26 9.58 -4.35
CA ASP A 235 22.94 9.01 -5.53
C ASP A 235 23.02 9.99 -6.73
N ALA A 236 22.06 10.92 -6.83
CA ALA A 236 21.97 11.90 -7.90
C ALA A 236 22.68 13.23 -7.60
N LEU A 237 23.15 13.44 -6.36
CA LEU A 237 24.03 14.56 -6.01
C LEU A 237 25.49 14.14 -6.29
N PRO A 238 26.34 15.02 -6.83
CA PRO A 238 27.74 14.69 -7.02
C PRO A 238 28.45 14.55 -5.67
N GLU A 239 29.32 13.54 -5.56
CA GLU A 239 30.18 13.31 -4.40
C GLU A 239 30.94 14.59 -4.04
N GLY A 240 30.62 15.17 -2.88
CA GLY A 240 31.18 16.46 -2.42
C GLY A 240 30.13 17.51 -2.03
N VAL A 241 28.84 17.33 -2.37
CA VAL A 241 27.78 18.18 -1.80
C VAL A 241 27.53 17.78 -0.34
N ASN A 242 28.24 18.44 0.57
CA ASN A 242 28.09 18.24 2.01
C ASN A 242 26.76 18.84 2.50
N VAL A 243 25.68 18.06 2.40
CA VAL A 243 24.35 18.44 2.90
C VAL A 243 24.41 18.50 4.42
N ALA A 244 24.50 19.72 4.97
CA ALA A 244 24.70 19.93 6.39
C ALA A 244 23.55 19.32 7.21
N SER A 245 23.85 18.25 7.94
CA SER A 245 22.97 17.72 8.99
C SER A 245 22.59 18.83 9.97
N PRO A 246 21.35 18.87 10.47
CA PRO A 246 20.97 19.80 11.54
C PRO A 246 21.89 19.57 12.74
N ALA A 247 22.69 20.58 13.08
CA ALA A 247 23.66 20.46 14.16
C ALA A 247 22.93 20.28 15.49
N ILE A 248 23.09 19.11 16.11
CA ILE A 248 22.68 18.89 17.50
C ILE A 248 23.55 19.83 18.36
N GLN A 249 22.93 20.85 18.94
CA GLN A 249 23.59 21.70 19.93
C GLN A 249 23.69 20.95 21.25
N GLU A 250 24.75 20.16 21.41
CA GLU A 250 25.16 19.69 22.74
C GLU A 250 25.52 20.89 23.62
N ASN A 251 24.69 21.16 24.62
CA ASN A 251 24.94 22.21 25.61
C ASN A 251 25.54 21.57 26.89
N PRO A 252 26.83 21.76 27.19
CA PRO A 252 27.46 21.12 28.34
C PRO A 252 27.03 21.74 29.68
N HIS A 253 26.99 20.90 30.71
CA HIS A 253 26.67 21.19 32.12
C HIS A 253 25.21 21.52 32.47
N GLN A 254 24.50 20.51 33.00
CA GLN A 254 23.91 20.60 34.35
C GLN A 254 23.94 19.21 35.03
N PRO A 255 24.01 19.12 36.38
CA PRO A 255 24.24 17.86 37.10
C PRO A 255 22.96 17.06 37.39
N VAL A 256 23.10 15.74 37.50
CA VAL A 256 21.99 14.78 37.71
C VAL A 256 21.79 14.46 39.21
N PRO A 257 20.58 14.64 39.77
CA PRO A 257 20.15 14.06 41.06
C PRO A 257 19.56 12.64 40.89
N PRO A 258 19.44 11.85 41.97
CA PRO A 258 19.32 10.39 41.89
C PRO A 258 17.93 9.83 41.56
N GLN A 259 17.91 8.56 41.13
CA GLN A 259 16.72 7.76 40.83
C GLN A 259 15.86 7.47 42.06
N GLY A 260 14.53 7.38 41.85
CA GLY A 260 13.53 6.96 42.84
C GLY A 260 12.63 5.84 42.31
N THR A 261 12.18 4.96 43.20
CA THR A 261 11.54 3.66 42.91
C THR A 261 10.10 3.72 42.38
N GLN A 262 9.82 2.81 41.43
CA GLN A 262 8.58 2.02 41.24
C GLN A 262 7.19 2.64 41.56
N ALA A 263 6.32 2.65 40.55
CA ALA A 263 4.88 2.41 40.69
C ALA A 263 4.34 1.73 39.41
N GLU A 264 3.35 0.85 39.56
CA GLU A 264 2.64 0.19 38.45
C GLU A 264 1.41 1.00 37.98
N ARG A 265 0.64 0.42 37.03
CA ARG A 265 -0.69 0.86 36.50
C ARG A 265 -0.64 1.87 35.35
N GLU A 266 -1.56 1.85 34.38
CA GLU A 266 -2.64 0.90 34.04
C GLU A 266 -2.91 1.01 32.53
N ALA A 267 -3.41 -0.05 31.88
CA ALA A 267 -3.66 -0.04 30.43
C ALA A 267 -5.03 0.58 30.07
N PRO A 268 -5.12 1.46 29.04
CA PRO A 268 -6.40 1.97 28.56
C PRO A 268 -7.34 0.86 28.05
N GLN A 269 -8.60 0.92 28.48
CA GLN A 269 -9.60 -0.10 28.18
C GLN A 269 -10.30 0.10 26.81
N GLN A 270 -10.98 -0.95 26.35
CA GLN A 270 -11.68 -1.03 25.07
C GLN A 270 -12.75 0.07 24.91
N LEU A 271 -12.87 0.64 23.71
CA LEU A 271 -13.80 1.73 23.42
C LEU A 271 -14.67 1.52 22.16
N PHE A 272 -14.99 0.27 21.84
CA PHE A 272 -16.02 -0.08 20.85
C PHE A 272 -16.95 -1.19 21.37
N GLN A 273 -18.24 -0.89 21.42
CA GLN A 273 -19.33 -1.84 21.67
C GLN A 273 -20.22 -1.87 20.41
N PRO A 274 -20.42 -3.04 19.77
CA PRO A 274 -21.24 -3.13 18.57
C PRO A 274 -22.72 -3.36 18.92
N GLY A 275 -23.58 -2.39 18.61
CA GLY A 275 -25.03 -2.52 18.75
C GLY A 275 -25.78 -1.38 18.06
N ASP A 276 -26.90 -1.71 17.42
CA ASP A 276 -27.96 -0.83 16.91
C ASP A 276 -27.60 0.23 15.84
N VAL A 277 -28.31 0.37 14.71
CA VAL A 277 -29.38 -0.44 14.07
C VAL A 277 -29.45 -0.08 12.57
N HIS A 278 -29.71 -1.04 11.69
CA HIS A 278 -31.02 -1.14 10.97
C HIS A 278 -31.09 -2.32 10.00
N GLU A 279 -32.30 -2.86 9.87
CA GLU A 279 -32.63 -4.05 9.07
C GLU A 279 -32.96 -3.68 7.61
N VAL A 280 -32.27 -4.30 6.64
CA VAL A 280 -32.63 -4.23 5.22
C VAL A 280 -33.01 -5.62 4.73
N ARG A 281 -34.27 -5.79 4.36
CA ARG A 281 -34.87 -7.07 3.95
C ARG A 281 -34.21 -7.64 2.70
N GLN A 282 -33.87 -8.93 2.72
CA GLN A 282 -33.57 -9.71 1.52
C GLN A 282 -34.87 -10.13 0.80
N PRO A 283 -34.91 -10.11 -0.55
CA PRO A 283 -35.97 -10.77 -1.31
C PRO A 283 -35.76 -12.30 -1.35
N MET A 284 -36.85 -13.06 -1.29
CA MET A 284 -36.82 -14.54 -1.26
C MET A 284 -36.41 -15.16 -2.60
N ALA A 285 -35.67 -16.28 -2.54
CA ALA A 285 -35.50 -17.19 -3.67
C ALA A 285 -36.76 -18.08 -3.86
N PRO A 286 -37.23 -18.35 -5.09
CA PRO A 286 -38.35 -19.25 -5.35
C PRO A 286 -37.93 -20.72 -5.23
N ARG A 287 -38.84 -21.56 -4.70
CA ARG A 287 -38.72 -23.03 -4.73
C ARG A 287 -39.36 -23.63 -6.01
N PRO A 288 -38.92 -24.80 -6.49
CA PRO A 288 -39.34 -25.35 -7.79
C PRO A 288 -40.76 -25.92 -7.80
N LYS A 289 -41.31 -26.08 -9.01
CA LYS A 289 -42.45 -26.97 -9.30
C LYS A 289 -41.98 -28.17 -10.13
N ALA A 290 -42.68 -29.30 -9.98
CA ALA A 290 -42.39 -30.55 -10.65
C ALA A 290 -43.06 -30.65 -12.05
N ALA A 291 -42.75 -31.74 -12.75
CA ALA A 291 -43.06 -31.94 -14.17
C ALA A 291 -44.54 -32.22 -14.50
N GLU A 292 -44.93 -31.86 -15.73
CA GLU A 292 -46.11 -32.39 -16.44
C GLU A 292 -45.84 -32.41 -17.96
N THR A 293 -46.07 -33.56 -18.59
CA THR A 293 -46.04 -33.83 -20.05
C THR A 293 -46.91 -35.07 -20.29
N PRO A 294 -47.74 -35.16 -21.35
CA PRO A 294 -47.21 -35.59 -22.65
C PRO A 294 -47.96 -35.12 -23.94
N GLY A 295 -47.27 -35.25 -25.08
CA GLY A 295 -47.87 -35.36 -26.44
C GLY A 295 -48.08 -34.04 -27.22
N ALA A 296 -48.07 -34.04 -28.57
CA ALA A 296 -47.61 -35.06 -29.53
C ALA A 296 -47.41 -34.43 -30.94
N GLU A 297 -46.56 -35.05 -31.79
CA GLU A 297 -46.46 -34.84 -33.27
C GLU A 297 -46.02 -33.42 -33.76
N GLN A 298 -45.45 -33.14 -34.96
CA GLN A 298 -44.84 -33.87 -36.11
C GLN A 298 -44.02 -32.80 -36.92
N MET A 299 -43.08 -33.03 -37.87
CA MET A 299 -42.34 -34.18 -38.44
C MET A 299 -41.08 -33.65 -39.20
N ALA A 300 -40.16 -34.54 -39.60
CA ALA A 300 -39.03 -34.38 -40.56
C ALA A 300 -37.84 -33.43 -40.19
N GLY A 301 -36.58 -33.77 -40.53
CA GLY A 301 -36.03 -35.04 -41.08
C GLY A 301 -34.57 -34.94 -41.57
N HIS A 302 -33.87 -36.08 -41.65
CA HIS A 302 -32.45 -36.28 -42.09
C HIS A 302 -31.38 -35.65 -41.14
N SER A 303 -30.33 -36.31 -40.64
CA SER A 303 -29.48 -37.47 -41.07
C SER A 303 -28.54 -37.11 -42.24
N THR A 304 -27.22 -37.39 -42.25
CA THR A 304 -26.41 -38.42 -41.54
C THR A 304 -25.06 -37.90 -40.98
N ASN A 305 -24.39 -38.70 -40.14
CA ASN A 305 -22.97 -38.57 -39.79
C ASN A 305 -22.02 -38.79 -40.99
N MET A 306 -20.75 -38.38 -40.89
CA MET A 306 -19.57 -39.29 -40.87
C MET A 306 -18.21 -38.54 -40.73
N ASN A 307 -17.13 -39.31 -40.61
CA ASN A 307 -15.83 -38.95 -40.04
C ASN A 307 -14.68 -38.73 -41.06
N ASP A 308 -13.68 -37.96 -40.61
CA ASP A 308 -12.21 -38.11 -40.76
C ASP A 308 -11.46 -38.10 -42.13
N ALA A 309 -10.20 -37.64 -42.00
CA ALA A 309 -8.98 -37.93 -42.80
C ALA A 309 -8.68 -37.19 -44.14
N GLU A 310 -7.82 -36.15 -44.05
CA GLU A 310 -6.50 -35.99 -44.74
C GLU A 310 -6.39 -36.03 -46.30
N PRO A 311 -5.25 -35.66 -46.94
CA PRO A 311 -3.96 -35.16 -46.40
C PRO A 311 -3.50 -33.79 -46.99
N ALA A 312 -2.31 -33.34 -46.56
CA ALA A 312 -1.68 -32.06 -46.97
C ALA A 312 -0.86 -32.11 -48.27
N ALA A 313 -0.58 -30.95 -48.87
CA ALA A 313 0.48 -30.77 -49.88
C ALA A 313 1.04 -29.33 -49.99
N LEU A 314 2.28 -29.23 -50.48
CA LEU A 314 2.95 -28.09 -51.13
C LEU A 314 3.31 -26.82 -50.32
N ARG A 315 4.60 -26.75 -49.94
CA ARG A 315 5.39 -25.51 -49.79
C ARG A 315 6.43 -25.40 -50.91
N THR A 316 6.45 -24.26 -51.58
CA THR A 316 7.59 -23.68 -52.35
C THR A 316 7.36 -22.15 -52.33
N SER A 317 8.33 -21.25 -52.31
CA SER A 317 9.73 -21.35 -52.77
C SER A 317 10.64 -20.28 -52.14
N MET A 318 11.96 -20.50 -52.28
CA MET A 318 13.05 -19.51 -52.46
C MET A 318 13.60 -18.66 -51.30
N LEU A 319 14.93 -18.51 -51.37
CA LEU A 319 15.88 -17.65 -50.66
C LEU A 319 16.12 -17.96 -49.16
#